data_AF-A0A645F7J5-F1
#
_entry.id   AF-A0A645F7J5-F1
#
_cell.length_a   1.000
_cell.length_b   1.000
_cell.length_c   1.000
_cell.angle_alpha   90.00
_cell.angle_beta   90.00
_cell.angle_gamma   90.00
#
_symmetry.space_group_name_H-M   'P 1'
#
loop_
_entity.id
_entity.type
_entity.pdbx_description
1 polymer ?
#
loop_
_entity_poly.entity_id
_entity_poly.type
_entity_poly.pdbx_seq_one_letter_code
_entity_poly.pdbx_strand_id
1 'polypeptide(L)'
;MGEQTILCGMLQAGSLLCFDKLVEEGTDPAYAEKLIQFGWETITEALKQGGITLMMDRLSNPAKLRAYALSEQLKEIMAPLFQKHMDDIISGEFSSGMMADWANDDKKLLTWREETGKTAFETAPQYEGKIGEQEYFDKGVLMIAMVKAGVELAFETMVDSGIIEESAYYESLHELPLIANTIARKRLYEMNVVISDTAEYGNYLFSYACVPLLKEFMTTLQTGDLGKAIAEGAVDNAQLRDVNEAIRSHAIEQVGKKLRGYMTDMKRIAVAG
;
A
#
# COMPACT_ATOMS: atom_id res chain seq x y z
N MET A 1 5.32 -3.05 13.11
CA MET A 1 5.24 -3.89 11.90
C MET A 1 4.38 -3.23 10.84
N GLY A 2 3.12 -2.89 11.15
CA GLY A 2 2.22 -2.13 10.27
C GLY A 2 2.81 -0.84 9.71
N GLU A 3 3.23 0.07 10.60
CA GLU A 3 3.78 1.38 10.22
C GLU A 3 5.03 1.31 9.32
N GLN A 4 5.97 0.41 9.63
CA GLN A 4 7.20 0.27 8.84
C GLN A 4 6.92 -0.30 7.45
N THR A 5 6.00 -1.25 7.36
CA THR A 5 5.75 -2.00 6.12
C THR A 5 4.56 -1.41 5.37
N ILE A 6 3.36 -1.93 5.53
CA ILE A 6 2.21 -1.58 4.68
C ILE A 6 1.74 -0.12 4.82
N LEU A 7 1.70 0.43 6.03
CA LEU A 7 1.04 1.73 6.23
C LEU A 7 1.87 2.87 5.64
N CYS A 8 3.18 2.91 5.89
CA CYS A 8 4.04 4.01 5.44
C CYS A 8 5.07 3.54 4.41
N GLY A 9 5.85 2.51 4.74
CA GLY A 9 6.94 1.99 3.88
C GLY A 9 6.51 1.63 2.46
N MET A 10 5.43 0.87 2.33
CA MET A 10 4.86 0.45 1.05
C MET A 10 4.21 1.60 0.30
N LEU A 11 3.51 2.51 0.99
CA LEU A 11 2.95 3.68 0.31
C LEU A 11 4.04 4.61 -0.20
N GLN A 12 5.14 4.79 0.54
CA GLN A 12 6.31 5.55 0.06
C GLN A 12 7.01 4.83 -1.09
N ALA A 13 7.42 3.57 -0.91
CA ALA A 13 8.09 2.81 -1.96
C ALA A 13 7.25 2.70 -3.22
N GLY A 14 5.96 2.39 -3.08
CA GLY A 14 5.00 2.32 -4.16
C GLY A 14 4.79 3.66 -4.86
N SER A 15 4.73 4.78 -4.12
CA SER A 15 4.58 6.12 -4.72
C SER A 15 5.78 6.46 -5.60
N LEU A 16 7.00 6.22 -5.10
CA LEU A 16 8.23 6.49 -5.84
C LEU A 16 8.35 5.60 -7.08
N LEU A 17 8.18 4.28 -6.91
CA LEU A 17 8.28 3.31 -8.01
C LEU A 17 7.23 3.56 -9.09
N CYS A 18 5.97 3.76 -8.72
CA CYS A 18 4.90 3.96 -9.68
C CYS A 18 5.03 5.31 -10.40
N PHE A 19 5.38 6.38 -9.68
CA PHE A 19 5.60 7.69 -10.30
C PHE A 19 6.75 7.65 -11.30
N ASP A 20 7.92 7.14 -10.89
CA ASP A 20 9.10 7.08 -11.76
C ASP A 20 8.82 6.22 -12.99
N LYS A 21 8.12 5.09 -12.82
CA LYS A 21 7.74 4.22 -13.93
C LYS A 21 6.78 4.89 -14.91
N LEU A 22 5.77 5.62 -14.42
CA LEU A 22 4.84 6.36 -15.29
C LEU A 22 5.58 7.39 -16.14
N VAL A 23 6.50 8.14 -15.54
CA VAL A 23 7.30 9.17 -16.23
C VAL A 23 8.28 8.53 -17.21
N GLU A 24 8.95 7.43 -16.83
CA GLU A 24 9.84 6.67 -17.71
C GLU A 24 9.10 6.19 -18.97
N GLU A 25 7.84 5.79 -18.85
CA GLU A 25 7.00 5.34 -19.97
C GLU A 25 6.30 6.49 -20.73
N GLY A 26 6.66 7.75 -20.43
CA GLY A 26 6.22 8.93 -21.16
C GLY A 26 4.89 9.52 -20.71
N THR A 27 4.41 9.17 -19.52
CA THR A 27 3.26 9.85 -18.90
C THR A 27 3.68 11.27 -18.49
N ASP A 28 2.80 12.24 -18.71
CA ASP A 28 3.02 13.62 -18.23
C ASP A 28 3.30 13.63 -16.71
N PRO A 29 4.41 14.22 -16.24
CA PRO A 29 4.78 14.20 -14.83
C PRO A 29 3.72 14.80 -13.91
N ALA A 30 3.00 15.84 -14.33
CA ALA A 30 1.94 16.41 -13.52
C ALA A 30 0.77 15.43 -13.36
N TYR A 31 0.38 14.78 -14.46
CA TYR A 31 -0.67 13.77 -14.44
C TYR A 31 -0.27 12.55 -13.60
N ALA A 32 0.97 12.05 -13.75
CA ALA A 32 1.49 10.93 -12.98
C ALA A 32 1.50 11.25 -11.49
N GLU A 33 1.96 12.44 -11.11
CA GLU A 33 1.93 12.90 -9.73
C GLU A 33 0.51 12.86 -9.15
N LYS A 34 -0.47 13.44 -9.84
CA LYS A 34 -1.86 13.44 -9.36
C LYS A 34 -2.46 12.04 -9.31
N LEU A 35 -2.11 11.18 -10.26
CA LEU A 35 -2.57 9.79 -10.27
C LEU A 35 -2.09 9.06 -9.01
N ILE A 36 -0.84 9.24 -8.62
CA ILE A 36 -0.27 8.61 -7.42
C ILE A 36 -0.77 9.28 -6.14
N GLN A 37 -0.74 10.62 -6.07
CA GLN A 37 -1.13 11.38 -4.87
C GLN A 37 -2.52 11.00 -4.38
N PHE A 38 -3.50 10.90 -5.29
CA PHE A 38 -4.90 10.62 -4.95
C PHE A 38 -5.32 9.17 -5.20
N GLY A 39 -4.49 8.38 -5.89
CA GLY A 39 -4.82 6.99 -6.21
C GLY A 39 -4.90 6.12 -4.96
N TRP A 40 -3.97 6.28 -4.02
CA TRP A 40 -3.98 5.53 -2.76
C TRP A 40 -5.26 5.79 -1.95
N GLU A 41 -5.64 7.05 -1.76
CA GLU A 41 -6.88 7.43 -1.06
C GLU A 41 -8.10 6.82 -1.75
N THR A 42 -8.18 6.94 -3.07
CA THR A 42 -9.33 6.46 -3.84
C THR A 42 -9.51 4.94 -3.74
N ILE A 43 -8.44 4.17 -3.93
CA ILE A 43 -8.53 2.69 -3.87
C ILE A 43 -8.70 2.19 -2.42
N THR A 44 -8.10 2.87 -1.44
CA THR A 44 -8.23 2.49 -0.02
C THR A 44 -9.55 2.92 0.60
N GLU A 45 -10.30 3.86 0.02
CA GLU A 45 -11.70 4.09 0.43
C GLU A 45 -12.56 2.85 0.12
N ALA A 46 -12.35 2.15 -1.01
CA ALA A 46 -13.02 0.86 -1.24
C ALA A 46 -12.57 -0.21 -0.23
N LEU A 47 -11.26 -0.24 0.10
CA LEU A 47 -10.69 -1.12 1.12
C LEU A 47 -11.33 -0.92 2.50
N LYS A 48 -11.55 0.34 2.89
CA LYS A 48 -12.22 0.70 4.14
C LYS A 48 -13.66 0.18 4.22
N GLN A 49 -14.40 0.28 3.12
CA GLN A 49 -15.80 -0.11 3.07
C GLN A 49 -15.98 -1.64 3.05
N GLY A 50 -15.10 -2.37 2.36
CA GLY A 50 -15.34 -3.78 2.07
C GLY A 50 -14.11 -4.69 2.05
N GLY A 51 -12.96 -4.23 2.51
CA GLY A 51 -11.71 -4.98 2.49
C GLY A 51 -11.10 -5.09 1.10
N ILE A 52 -10.09 -5.94 0.97
CA ILE A 52 -9.40 -6.25 -0.28
C ILE A 52 -10.41 -6.72 -1.33
N THR A 53 -11.42 -7.49 -0.90
CA THR A 53 -12.50 -7.99 -1.77
C THR A 53 -13.17 -6.85 -2.53
N LEU A 54 -13.65 -5.81 -1.84
CA LEU A 54 -14.32 -4.70 -2.52
C LEU A 54 -13.35 -3.87 -3.36
N MET A 55 -12.12 -3.64 -2.88
CA MET A 55 -11.11 -2.93 -3.68
C MET A 55 -10.83 -3.64 -5.01
N MET A 56 -10.70 -4.97 -4.99
CA MET A 56 -10.50 -5.80 -6.19
C MET A 56 -11.77 -5.90 -7.04
N ASP A 57 -12.96 -5.90 -6.43
CA ASP A 57 -14.26 -5.94 -7.13
C ASP A 57 -14.56 -4.66 -7.93
N ARG A 58 -13.84 -3.56 -7.66
CA ARG A 58 -13.92 -2.32 -8.45
C ARG A 58 -13.19 -2.41 -9.81
N LEU A 59 -12.37 -3.44 -10.03
CA LEU A 59 -11.70 -3.68 -11.30
C LEU A 59 -12.57 -4.49 -12.25
N SER A 60 -12.35 -4.30 -13.56
CA SER A 60 -12.86 -5.24 -14.57
C SER A 60 -12.27 -6.64 -14.35
N ASN A 61 -12.95 -7.70 -14.83
CA ASN A 61 -12.48 -9.07 -14.61
C ASN A 61 -11.05 -9.32 -15.13
N PRO A 62 -10.66 -8.89 -16.35
CA PRO A 62 -9.27 -9.03 -16.79
C PRO A 62 -8.27 -8.27 -15.90
N ALA A 63 -8.63 -7.05 -15.49
CA ALA A 63 -7.78 -6.24 -14.61
C ALA A 63 -7.64 -6.86 -13.21
N LYS A 64 -8.71 -7.42 -12.65
CA LYS A 64 -8.70 -8.14 -11.37
C LYS A 64 -7.76 -9.35 -11.41
N LEU A 65 -7.84 -10.15 -12.48
CA LEU A 65 -6.94 -11.31 -12.65
C LEU A 65 -5.47 -10.87 -12.74
N ARG A 66 -5.20 -9.75 -13.43
CA ARG A 66 -3.86 -9.19 -13.52
C ARG A 66 -3.37 -8.63 -12.19
N ALA A 67 -4.19 -7.84 -11.48
CA ALA A 67 -3.89 -7.31 -10.15
C ALA A 67 -3.60 -8.44 -9.15
N TYR A 68 -4.37 -9.52 -9.20
CA TYR A 68 -4.14 -10.71 -8.37
C TYR A 68 -2.78 -11.34 -8.69
N ALA A 69 -2.47 -11.59 -9.96
CA ALA A 69 -1.18 -12.19 -10.36
C ALA A 69 0.03 -11.32 -9.98
N LEU A 70 -0.07 -9.99 -10.18
CA LEU A 70 0.97 -9.04 -9.74
C LEU A 70 1.12 -9.06 -8.22
N SER A 71 0.02 -9.16 -7.48
CA SER A 71 0.05 -9.24 -6.03
C SER A 71 0.79 -10.49 -5.56
N GLU A 72 0.53 -11.66 -6.12
CA GLU A 72 1.23 -12.90 -5.74
C GLU A 72 2.74 -12.82 -6.02
N GLN A 73 3.13 -12.24 -7.17
CA GLN A 73 4.55 -12.01 -7.49
C GLN A 73 5.21 -11.05 -6.50
N LEU A 74 4.53 -9.95 -6.15
CA LEU A 74 5.00 -9.00 -5.16
C LEU A 74 5.16 -9.65 -3.78
N LYS A 75 4.21 -10.51 -3.38
CA LYS A 75 4.31 -11.24 -2.11
C LYS A 75 5.54 -12.14 -2.07
N GLU A 76 5.79 -12.89 -3.14
CA GLU A 76 6.97 -13.76 -3.25
C GLU A 76 8.28 -12.98 -3.13
N ILE A 77 8.40 -11.86 -3.85
CA ILE A 77 9.62 -11.03 -3.87
C ILE A 77 9.85 -10.36 -2.51
N MET A 78 8.79 -9.83 -1.89
CA MET A 78 8.89 -8.99 -0.70
C MET A 78 8.85 -9.77 0.62
N ALA A 79 8.41 -11.03 0.63
CA ALA A 79 8.28 -11.82 1.86
C ALA A 79 9.55 -11.81 2.73
N PRO A 80 10.78 -12.01 2.20
CA PRO A 80 11.99 -11.95 3.01
C PRO A 80 12.24 -10.58 3.66
N LEU A 81 11.84 -9.49 2.99
CA LEU A 81 11.98 -8.13 3.53
C LEU A 81 10.99 -7.90 4.66
N PHE A 82 9.72 -8.30 4.50
CA PHE A 82 8.71 -8.18 5.56
C PHE A 82 9.07 -9.02 6.78
N GLN A 83 9.52 -10.26 6.58
CA GLN A 83 10.00 -11.14 7.63
C GLN A 83 11.18 -10.52 8.38
N LYS A 84 12.18 -10.00 7.65
CA LYS A 84 13.31 -9.29 8.26
C LYS A 84 12.86 -8.14 9.16
N HIS A 85 11.93 -7.31 8.70
CA HIS A 85 11.41 -6.21 9.52
C HIS A 85 10.72 -6.72 10.78
N MET A 86 9.93 -7.79 10.70
CA MET A 86 9.30 -8.37 11.88
C MET A 86 10.33 -8.98 12.85
N ASP A 87 11.33 -9.68 12.34
CA ASP A 87 12.41 -10.28 13.13
C ASP A 87 13.24 -9.19 13.85
N ASP A 88 13.57 -8.11 13.17
CA ASP A 88 14.29 -6.97 13.75
C ASP A 88 13.44 -6.26 14.82
N ILE A 89 12.12 -6.20 14.64
CA ILE A 89 11.17 -5.68 15.65
C ILE A 89 11.14 -6.58 16.89
N ILE A 90 10.97 -7.89 16.71
CA ILE A 90 10.84 -8.85 17.81
C ILE A 90 12.14 -8.99 18.60
N SER A 91 13.29 -8.98 17.91
CA SER A 91 14.61 -9.05 18.55
C SER A 91 15.01 -7.77 19.27
N GLY A 92 14.35 -6.64 18.96
CA GLY A 92 14.71 -5.31 19.46
C GLY A 92 15.84 -4.64 18.67
N GLU A 93 16.34 -5.25 17.60
CA GLU A 93 17.35 -4.65 16.72
C GLU A 93 16.83 -3.35 16.08
N PHE A 94 15.57 -3.33 15.64
CA PHE A 94 14.93 -2.13 15.08
C PHE A 94 14.97 -0.96 16.08
N SER A 95 14.46 -1.16 17.30
CA SER A 95 14.34 -0.09 18.28
C SER A 95 15.71 0.34 18.80
N SER A 96 16.64 -0.60 19.00
CA SER A 96 18.02 -0.30 19.35
C SER A 96 18.71 0.56 18.28
N GLY A 97 18.61 0.16 16.99
CA GLY A 97 19.21 0.90 15.88
C GLY A 97 18.62 2.29 15.69
N MET A 98 17.31 2.45 15.90
CA MET A 98 16.63 3.74 15.87
C MET A 98 17.07 4.65 17.02
N MET A 99 17.07 4.14 18.27
CA MET A 99 17.49 4.91 19.44
C MET A 99 18.97 5.32 19.37
N ALA A 100 19.81 4.53 18.70
CA ALA A 100 21.18 4.91 18.40
C ALA A 100 21.27 6.11 17.43
N ASP A 101 20.32 6.24 16.49
CA ASP A 101 20.23 7.42 15.62
C ASP A 101 19.73 8.65 16.40
N TRP A 102 18.76 8.47 17.31
CA TRP A 102 18.30 9.53 18.21
C TRP A 102 19.42 10.08 19.09
N ALA A 103 20.27 9.19 19.63
CA ALA A 103 21.45 9.58 20.40
C ALA A 103 22.54 10.27 19.55
N ASN A 104 22.39 10.25 18.22
CA ASN A 104 23.26 10.86 17.24
C ASN A 104 22.53 11.97 16.47
N ASP A 105 21.67 12.71 17.17
CA ASP A 105 20.93 13.89 16.67
C ASP A 105 20.11 13.61 15.40
N ASP A 106 19.45 12.44 15.35
CA ASP A 106 18.52 12.03 14.29
C ASP A 106 19.15 12.04 12.88
N LYS A 107 20.47 11.82 12.81
CA LYS A 107 21.23 12.04 11.57
C LYS A 107 20.71 11.25 10.38
N LYS A 108 20.40 9.95 10.54
CA LYS A 108 19.87 9.13 9.45
C LYS A 108 18.45 9.55 9.10
N LEU A 109 17.60 9.76 10.10
CA LEU A 109 16.22 10.22 9.90
C LEU A 109 16.18 11.50 9.07
N LEU A 110 16.94 12.53 9.49
CA LEU A 110 16.97 13.82 8.81
C LEU A 110 17.57 13.71 7.40
N THR A 111 18.57 12.85 7.19
CA THR A 111 19.15 12.60 5.86
C THR A 111 18.12 11.99 4.91
N TRP A 112 17.43 10.93 5.33
CA TRP A 112 16.41 10.28 4.51
C TRP A 112 15.20 11.16 4.27
N ARG A 113 14.80 11.98 5.25
CA ARG A 113 13.76 13.00 5.08
C ARG A 113 14.14 14.04 4.03
N GLU A 114 15.38 14.53 4.07
CA GLU A 114 15.88 15.50 3.08
C GLU A 114 15.94 14.89 1.68
N GLU A 115 16.42 13.66 1.54
CA GLU A 115 16.47 12.93 0.28
C GLU A 115 15.06 12.66 -0.28
N THR A 116 14.11 12.26 0.57
CA THR A 116 12.69 12.07 0.20
C THR A 116 12.09 13.36 -0.34
N GLY A 117 12.36 14.49 0.32
CA GLY A 117 11.93 15.82 -0.10
C GLY A 117 12.47 16.29 -1.45
N LYS A 118 13.51 15.62 -1.99
CA LYS A 118 14.13 15.92 -3.28
C LYS A 118 13.71 14.95 -4.39
N THR A 119 12.88 13.95 -4.08
CA THR A 119 12.43 12.98 -5.08
C THR A 119 11.59 13.64 -6.17
N ALA A 120 11.53 13.00 -7.34
CA ALA A 120 10.80 13.53 -8.47
C ALA A 120 9.28 13.60 -8.19
N PHE A 121 8.71 12.59 -7.52
CA PHE A 121 7.32 12.62 -7.07
C PHE A 121 7.03 13.79 -6.13
N GLU A 122 7.90 14.01 -5.14
CA GLU A 122 7.68 15.03 -4.12
C GLU A 122 7.78 16.45 -4.68
N THR A 123 8.56 16.64 -5.75
CA THR A 123 8.79 17.95 -6.39
C THR A 123 8.04 18.14 -7.70
N ALA A 124 7.30 17.14 -8.18
CA ALA A 124 6.58 17.19 -9.45
C ALA A 124 5.51 18.31 -9.46
N PRO A 125 5.24 18.92 -10.64
CA PRO A 125 4.15 19.87 -10.79
C PRO A 125 2.79 19.19 -10.52
N GLN A 126 1.80 19.95 -10.08
CA GLN A 126 0.45 19.41 -9.84
C GLN A 126 -0.41 19.51 -11.11
N TYR A 127 -1.12 18.44 -11.48
CA TYR A 127 -2.05 18.46 -12.61
C TYR A 127 -3.39 19.15 -12.24
N GLU A 128 -3.81 20.11 -13.06
CA GLU A 128 -5.04 20.87 -12.84
C GLU A 128 -6.31 20.17 -13.34
N GLY A 129 -6.17 19.25 -14.30
CA GLY A 129 -7.32 18.53 -14.86
C GLY A 129 -7.95 17.52 -13.90
N LYS A 130 -9.17 17.07 -14.20
CA LYS A 130 -9.89 16.07 -13.38
C LYS A 130 -9.46 14.65 -13.78
N ILE A 131 -9.23 13.80 -12.79
CA ILE A 131 -9.16 12.34 -12.94
C ILE A 131 -10.45 11.77 -12.34
N GLY A 132 -11.19 10.96 -13.09
CA GLY A 132 -12.40 10.30 -12.58
C GLY A 132 -12.07 9.22 -11.54
N GLU A 133 -12.99 8.95 -10.62
CA GLU A 133 -12.80 7.96 -9.55
C GLU A 133 -12.39 6.59 -10.11
N GLN A 134 -13.12 6.07 -11.12
CA GLN A 134 -12.83 4.78 -11.72
C GLN A 134 -11.49 4.77 -12.48
N GLU A 135 -11.01 5.92 -12.97
CA GLU A 135 -9.70 5.98 -13.63
C GLU A 135 -8.55 5.68 -12.68
N TYR A 136 -8.68 6.00 -11.37
CA TYR A 136 -7.68 5.61 -10.37
C TYR A 136 -7.61 4.10 -10.18
N PHE A 137 -8.75 3.40 -10.29
CA PHE A 137 -8.78 1.93 -10.26
C PHE A 137 -8.19 1.37 -11.55
N ASP A 138 -8.70 1.81 -12.70
CA ASP A 138 -8.36 1.22 -13.99
C ASP A 138 -6.90 1.48 -14.39
N LYS A 139 -6.34 2.66 -14.03
CA LYS A 139 -4.94 3.02 -14.29
C LYS A 139 -4.00 2.66 -13.12
N GLY A 140 -4.55 2.21 -12.00
CA GLY A 140 -3.82 1.88 -10.77
C GLY A 140 -3.76 0.37 -10.46
N VAL A 141 -3.79 -0.50 -11.47
CA VAL A 141 -3.78 -1.97 -11.30
C VAL A 141 -2.61 -2.42 -10.42
N LEU A 142 -1.39 -1.90 -10.66
CA LEU A 142 -0.22 -2.18 -9.84
C LEU A 142 -0.34 -1.61 -8.43
N MET A 143 -0.93 -0.41 -8.26
CA MET A 143 -1.15 0.19 -6.95
C MET A 143 -2.07 -0.70 -6.10
N ILE A 144 -3.16 -1.20 -6.69
CA ILE A 144 -4.09 -2.14 -6.05
C ILE A 144 -3.37 -3.45 -5.69
N ALA A 145 -2.53 -3.98 -6.58
CA ALA A 145 -1.72 -5.17 -6.33
C ALA A 145 -0.73 -4.96 -5.17
N MET A 146 -0.08 -3.80 -5.10
CA MET A 146 0.82 -3.41 -4.00
C MET A 146 0.09 -3.31 -2.66
N VAL A 147 -1.12 -2.71 -2.64
CA VAL A 147 -1.95 -2.67 -1.42
C VAL A 147 -2.30 -4.08 -0.98
N LYS A 148 -2.82 -4.93 -1.88
CA LYS A 148 -3.15 -6.33 -1.53
C LYS A 148 -1.92 -7.06 -0.99
N ALA A 149 -0.83 -7.06 -1.74
CA ALA A 149 0.38 -7.79 -1.38
C ALA A 149 0.97 -7.34 -0.03
N GLY A 150 1.11 -6.03 0.16
CA GLY A 150 1.70 -5.49 1.39
C GLY A 150 0.81 -5.69 2.61
N VAL A 151 -0.52 -5.53 2.48
CA VAL A 151 -1.47 -5.77 3.57
C VAL A 151 -1.45 -7.24 3.98
N GLU A 152 -1.52 -8.16 3.02
CA GLU A 152 -1.49 -9.59 3.30
C GLU A 152 -0.16 -10.00 3.91
N LEU A 153 0.98 -9.59 3.35
CA LEU A 153 2.30 -9.92 3.92
C LEU A 153 2.49 -9.38 5.33
N ALA A 154 2.07 -8.13 5.61
CA ALA A 154 2.16 -7.57 6.96
C ALA A 154 1.31 -8.39 7.93
N PHE A 155 0.09 -8.73 7.54
CA PHE A 155 -0.82 -9.54 8.35
C PHE A 155 -0.27 -10.95 8.61
N GLU A 156 0.10 -11.67 7.56
CA GLU A 156 0.64 -13.04 7.62
C GLU A 156 1.89 -13.08 8.51
N THR A 157 2.84 -12.18 8.27
CA THR A 157 4.10 -12.13 9.04
C THR A 157 3.86 -11.79 10.51
N MET A 158 2.91 -10.90 10.82
CA MET A 158 2.52 -10.63 12.21
C MET A 158 1.93 -11.88 12.86
N VAL A 159 0.99 -12.56 12.19
CA VAL A 159 0.34 -13.76 12.73
C VAL A 159 1.34 -14.90 12.94
N ASP A 160 2.25 -15.12 11.99
CA ASP A 160 3.30 -16.15 12.07
C ASP A 160 4.25 -15.90 13.26
N SER A 161 4.42 -14.65 13.68
CA SER A 161 5.21 -14.28 14.87
C SER A 161 4.43 -14.41 16.21
N GLY A 162 3.16 -14.83 16.16
CA GLY A 162 2.31 -15.05 17.33
C GLY A 162 1.37 -13.87 17.67
N ILE A 163 1.27 -12.86 16.82
CA ILE A 163 0.27 -11.78 16.98
C ILE A 163 -1.10 -12.32 16.56
N ILE A 164 -2.15 -11.97 17.31
CA ILE A 164 -3.51 -12.41 16.99
C ILE A 164 -4.06 -11.70 15.74
N GLU A 165 -4.95 -12.37 14.99
CA GLU A 165 -5.53 -11.86 13.74
C GLU A 165 -6.21 -10.50 13.92
N GLU A 166 -6.98 -10.29 15.00
CA GLU A 166 -7.63 -9.01 15.24
C GLU A 166 -6.62 -7.85 15.38
N SER A 167 -5.51 -8.05 16.10
CA SER A 167 -4.45 -7.05 16.22
C SER A 167 -3.75 -6.81 14.89
N ALA A 168 -3.38 -7.88 14.18
CA ALA A 168 -2.75 -7.77 12.87
C ALA A 168 -3.65 -7.00 11.87
N TYR A 169 -4.98 -7.18 11.92
CA TYR A 169 -5.94 -6.44 11.10
C TYR A 169 -5.98 -4.93 11.45
N TYR A 170 -6.08 -4.60 12.75
CA TYR A 170 -6.16 -3.21 13.20
C TYR A 170 -4.89 -2.42 12.85
N GLU A 171 -3.73 -3.04 13.03
CA GLU A 171 -2.41 -2.44 12.76
C GLU A 171 -1.99 -2.54 11.28
N SER A 172 -2.91 -2.87 10.36
CA SER A 172 -2.63 -2.94 8.92
C SER A 172 -3.78 -2.39 8.07
N LEU A 173 -4.71 -3.24 7.62
CA LEU A 173 -5.79 -2.86 6.70
C LEU A 173 -6.65 -1.74 7.27
N HIS A 174 -6.94 -1.76 8.58
CA HIS A 174 -7.84 -0.79 9.20
C HIS A 174 -7.34 0.65 9.12
N GLU A 175 -6.04 0.87 9.35
CA GLU A 175 -5.43 2.20 9.41
C GLU A 175 -4.99 2.72 8.04
N LEU A 176 -4.79 1.84 7.06
CA LEU A 176 -4.27 2.20 5.74
C LEU A 176 -5.02 3.36 5.05
N PRO A 177 -6.37 3.43 5.07
CA PRO A 177 -7.10 4.56 4.48
C PRO A 177 -6.76 5.90 5.13
N LEU A 178 -6.48 5.93 6.44
CA LEU A 178 -6.14 7.16 7.13
C LEU A 178 -4.77 7.70 6.68
N ILE A 179 -3.78 6.80 6.53
CA ILE A 179 -2.45 7.18 6.04
C ILE A 179 -2.53 7.60 4.56
N ALA A 180 -3.32 6.90 3.74
CA ALA A 180 -3.52 7.29 2.34
C ALA A 180 -4.08 8.73 2.21
N ASN A 181 -4.97 9.16 3.12
CA ASN A 181 -5.48 10.54 3.13
C ASN A 181 -4.37 11.59 3.38
N THR A 182 -3.32 11.24 4.13
CA THR A 182 -2.19 12.17 4.37
C THR A 182 -1.41 12.43 3.08
N ILE A 183 -1.19 11.38 2.27
CA ILE A 183 -0.56 11.50 0.95
C ILE A 183 -1.45 12.30 0.01
N ALA A 184 -2.76 12.03 0.00
CA ALA A 184 -3.70 12.81 -0.80
C ALA A 184 -3.67 14.29 -0.43
N ARG A 185 -3.55 14.61 0.87
CA ARG A 185 -3.48 15.99 1.33
C ARG A 185 -2.24 16.71 0.85
N LYS A 186 -1.04 16.14 1.04
CA LYS A 186 0.26 16.82 0.78
C LYS A 186 1.44 15.84 0.63
N ARG A 187 1.25 14.80 -0.19
CA ARG A 187 2.28 13.82 -0.62
C ARG A 187 3.02 13.16 0.54
N LEU A 188 4.26 12.71 0.31
CA LEU A 188 5.04 11.98 1.32
C LEU A 188 5.49 12.91 2.45
N TYR A 189 5.65 14.21 2.19
CA TYR A 189 5.92 15.20 3.22
C TYR A 189 4.86 15.16 4.33
N GLU A 190 3.57 15.23 3.97
CA GLU A 190 2.50 15.24 4.96
C GLU A 190 2.38 13.90 5.68
N MET A 191 2.56 12.79 4.97
CA MET A 191 2.60 11.48 5.61
C MET A 191 3.68 11.45 6.69
N ASN A 192 4.91 11.80 6.33
CA ASN A 192 6.07 11.70 7.22
C ASN A 192 6.02 12.70 8.37
N VAL A 193 5.46 13.91 8.19
CA VAL A 193 5.34 14.89 9.30
C VAL A 193 4.14 14.61 10.24
N VAL A 194 3.14 13.84 9.78
CA VAL A 194 1.96 13.49 10.59
C VAL A 194 2.21 12.28 11.48
N ILE A 195 2.98 11.30 10.99
CA ILE A 195 3.35 10.12 11.77
C ILE A 195 4.45 10.43 12.78
N SER A 196 4.68 9.51 13.74
CA SER A 196 5.76 9.68 14.72
C SER A 196 7.14 9.49 14.08
N ASP A 197 8.20 10.04 14.71
CA ASP A 197 9.58 9.80 14.26
C ASP A 197 9.94 8.31 14.20
N THR A 198 9.34 7.47 15.06
CA THR A 198 9.49 5.99 15.00
C THR A 198 8.92 5.42 13.71
N ALA A 199 7.72 5.85 13.34
CA ALA A 199 7.04 5.40 12.13
C ALA A 199 7.77 5.92 10.87
N GLU A 200 8.21 7.18 10.87
CA GLU A 200 8.97 7.77 9.77
C GLU A 200 10.34 7.09 9.60
N TYR A 201 11.07 6.83 10.69
CA TYR A 201 12.33 6.09 10.63
C TYR A 201 12.13 4.68 10.06
N GLY A 202 11.11 3.99 10.56
CA GLY A 202 10.73 2.67 10.09
C GLY A 202 10.31 2.63 8.61
N ASN A 203 9.56 3.65 8.17
CA ASN A 203 9.22 3.88 6.76
C ASN A 203 10.49 3.99 5.91
N TYR A 204 11.45 4.83 6.30
CA TYR A 204 12.69 4.98 5.53
C TYR A 204 13.50 3.69 5.50
N LEU A 205 13.62 2.99 6.63
CA LEU A 205 14.32 1.71 6.67
C LEU A 205 13.75 0.70 5.68
N PHE A 206 12.42 0.62 5.59
CA PHE A 206 11.73 -0.25 4.64
C PHE A 206 11.82 0.25 3.21
N SER A 207 11.46 1.51 2.95
CA SER A 207 11.32 2.04 1.60
C SER A 207 12.65 2.09 0.84
N TYR A 208 13.75 2.43 1.51
CA TYR A 208 15.09 2.40 0.92
C TYR A 208 15.58 0.99 0.60
N ALA A 209 15.03 -0.05 1.24
CA ALA A 209 15.30 -1.44 0.88
C ALA A 209 14.34 -1.95 -0.21
N CYS A 210 13.07 -1.56 -0.14
CA CYS A 210 12.01 -2.02 -1.04
C CYS A 210 12.13 -1.44 -2.46
N VAL A 211 12.48 -0.15 -2.60
CA VAL A 211 12.65 0.49 -3.91
C VAL A 211 13.72 -0.21 -4.76
N PRO A 212 14.95 -0.49 -4.27
CA PRO A 212 15.92 -1.29 -5.00
C PRO A 212 15.46 -2.73 -5.26
N LEU A 213 14.80 -3.37 -4.28
CA LEU A 213 14.32 -4.75 -4.39
C LEU A 213 13.34 -4.94 -5.54
N LEU A 214 12.41 -4.00 -5.72
CA LEU A 214 11.39 -4.07 -6.77
C LEU A 214 11.86 -3.53 -8.12
N LYS A 215 13.08 -3.00 -8.24
CA LYS A 215 13.57 -2.39 -9.48
C LYS A 215 13.52 -3.35 -10.67
N GLU A 216 13.93 -4.60 -10.48
CA GLU A 216 13.86 -5.63 -11.53
C GLU A 216 12.41 -5.95 -11.90
N PHE A 217 11.55 -6.14 -10.90
CA PHE A 217 10.12 -6.38 -11.10
C PHE A 217 9.46 -5.26 -11.93
N MET A 218 9.77 -3.99 -11.66
CA MET A 218 9.24 -2.86 -12.43
C MET A 218 9.58 -2.90 -13.92
N THR A 219 10.68 -3.56 -14.32
CA THR A 219 11.03 -3.73 -15.75
C THR A 219 10.17 -4.78 -16.46
N THR A 220 9.49 -5.65 -15.70
CA THR A 220 8.66 -6.74 -16.24
C THR A 220 7.19 -6.35 -16.43
N LEU A 221 6.83 -5.11 -16.07
CA LEU A 221 5.47 -4.60 -16.20
C LEU A 221 5.02 -4.57 -17.66
N GLN A 222 3.74 -4.85 -17.84
CA GLN A 222 3.05 -4.94 -19.11
C GLN A 222 2.13 -3.74 -19.30
N THR A 223 1.75 -3.47 -20.56
CA THR A 223 0.75 -2.43 -20.85
C THR A 223 -0.55 -2.74 -20.13
N GLY A 224 -1.02 -1.78 -19.33
CA GLY A 224 -2.23 -1.93 -18.51
C GLY A 224 -1.94 -2.17 -17.02
N ASP A 225 -0.71 -2.52 -16.65
CA ASP A 225 -0.36 -2.70 -15.24
C ASP A 225 -0.34 -1.37 -14.48
N LEU A 226 0.00 -0.27 -15.16
CA LEU A 226 0.07 1.06 -14.57
C LEU A 226 -0.16 2.13 -15.65
N GLY A 227 -0.90 3.19 -15.32
CA GLY A 227 -1.13 4.37 -16.17
C GLY A 227 -2.14 4.19 -17.30
N LYS A 228 -2.52 2.96 -17.64
CA LYS A 228 -3.48 2.64 -18.71
C LYS A 228 -4.48 1.59 -18.22
N ALA A 229 -5.73 1.71 -18.66
CA ALA A 229 -6.75 0.71 -18.36
C ALA A 229 -6.50 -0.59 -19.14
N ILE A 230 -6.73 -1.73 -18.48
CA ILE A 230 -6.83 -3.02 -19.16
C ILE A 230 -8.22 -3.11 -19.79
N ALA A 231 -8.28 -3.44 -21.09
CA ALA A 231 -9.52 -3.56 -21.83
C ALA A 231 -10.47 -4.58 -21.19
N GLU A 232 -11.76 -4.23 -21.12
CA GLU A 232 -12.79 -5.19 -20.72
C GLU A 232 -12.87 -6.37 -21.70
N GLY A 233 -13.25 -7.53 -21.19
CA GLY A 233 -13.34 -8.75 -21.99
C GLY A 233 -13.81 -9.95 -21.19
N ALA A 234 -14.11 -11.02 -21.92
CA ALA A 234 -14.41 -12.31 -21.33
C ALA A 234 -13.15 -12.91 -20.68
N VAL A 235 -13.34 -13.57 -19.54
CA VAL A 235 -12.31 -14.34 -18.85
C VAL A 235 -12.82 -15.76 -18.64
N ASP A 236 -11.91 -16.69 -18.35
CA ASP A 236 -12.31 -18.04 -17.98
C ASP A 236 -13.11 -18.05 -16.66
N ASN A 237 -14.24 -18.75 -16.65
CA ASN A 237 -15.14 -18.77 -15.49
C ASN A 237 -14.52 -19.47 -14.28
N ALA A 238 -13.71 -20.52 -14.49
CA ALA A 238 -13.08 -21.23 -13.40
C ALA A 238 -11.98 -20.36 -12.79
N GLN A 239 -11.13 -19.74 -13.61
CA GLN A 239 -10.09 -18.83 -13.15
C GLN A 239 -10.68 -17.64 -12.37
N LEU A 240 -11.75 -17.03 -12.87
CA LEU A 240 -12.41 -15.92 -12.17
C LEU A 240 -13.01 -16.35 -10.83
N ARG A 241 -13.66 -17.52 -10.78
CA ARG A 241 -14.18 -18.10 -9.54
C ARG A 241 -13.04 -18.32 -8.53
N ASP A 242 -11.95 -18.94 -8.98
CA ASP A 242 -10.84 -19.34 -8.11
C ASP A 242 -10.11 -18.11 -7.55
N VAL A 243 -9.89 -17.07 -8.36
CA VAL A 243 -9.32 -15.79 -7.88
C VAL A 243 -10.27 -15.07 -6.92
N ASN A 244 -11.57 -15.00 -7.23
CA ASN A 244 -12.54 -14.37 -6.34
C ASN A 244 -12.63 -15.08 -4.99
N GLU A 245 -12.53 -16.42 -4.98
CA GLU A 245 -12.51 -17.22 -3.77
C GLU A 245 -11.22 -16.98 -2.99
N ALA A 246 -10.05 -17.07 -3.65
CA ALA A 246 -8.75 -16.84 -3.03
C ALA A 246 -8.66 -15.49 -2.32
N ILE A 247 -9.17 -14.41 -2.94
CA ILE A 247 -9.20 -13.08 -2.33
C ILE A 247 -10.06 -13.08 -1.07
N ARG A 248 -11.33 -13.49 -1.16
CA ARG A 248 -12.27 -13.40 -0.03
C ARG A 248 -12.00 -14.42 1.07
N SER A 249 -11.31 -15.52 0.76
CA SER A 249 -10.96 -16.56 1.73
C SER A 249 -9.72 -16.23 2.55
N HIS A 250 -8.94 -15.21 2.17
CA HIS A 250 -7.77 -14.80 2.94
C HIS A 250 -8.15 -14.44 4.38
N ALA A 251 -7.33 -14.84 5.36
CA ALA A 251 -7.64 -14.70 6.78
C ALA A 251 -7.94 -13.24 7.17
N ILE A 252 -7.17 -12.27 6.64
CA ILE A 252 -7.42 -10.84 6.86
C ILE A 252 -8.82 -10.38 6.41
N GLU A 253 -9.35 -10.96 5.33
CA GLU A 253 -10.68 -10.62 4.83
C GLU A 253 -11.78 -11.21 5.72
N GLN A 254 -11.57 -12.42 6.24
CA GLN A 254 -12.49 -13.07 7.17
C GLN A 254 -12.59 -12.30 8.49
N VAL A 255 -11.46 -12.03 9.15
CA VAL A 255 -11.43 -11.26 10.39
C VAL A 255 -11.88 -9.82 10.16
N GLY A 256 -11.49 -9.22 9.03
CA GLY A 256 -11.88 -7.85 8.68
C GLY A 256 -13.38 -7.70 8.47
N LYS A 257 -14.02 -8.66 7.79
CA LYS A 257 -15.49 -8.69 7.62
C LYS A 257 -16.21 -8.80 8.97
N LYS A 258 -15.72 -9.68 9.85
CA LYS A 258 -16.26 -9.85 11.21
C LYS A 258 -16.15 -8.55 12.01
N LEU A 259 -14.96 -7.93 12.06
CA LEU A 259 -14.69 -6.72 12.83
C LEU A 259 -15.45 -5.48 12.28
N ARG A 260 -15.49 -5.29 10.96
CA ARG A 260 -16.31 -4.21 10.34
C ARG A 260 -17.80 -4.38 10.61
N GLY A 261 -18.28 -5.63 10.67
CA GLY A 261 -19.64 -5.94 11.11
C GLY A 261 -19.92 -5.42 12.52
N TYR A 262 -19.06 -5.76 13.48
CA TYR A 262 -19.21 -5.30 14.87
C TYR A 262 -19.17 -3.76 15.00
N MET A 263 -18.26 -3.09 14.30
CA MET A 263 -18.19 -1.62 14.32
C MET A 263 -19.44 -0.96 13.72
N THR A 264 -20.01 -1.56 12.68
CA THR A 264 -21.26 -1.08 12.06
C THR A 264 -22.44 -1.25 13.01
N ASP A 265 -22.53 -2.38 13.70
CA ASP A 265 -23.59 -2.64 14.67
C ASP A 265 -23.47 -1.71 15.88
N MET A 266 -22.26 -1.43 16.38
CA MET A 266 -22.04 -0.40 17.40
C MET A 266 -22.50 0.99 16.95
N LYS A 267 -22.20 1.39 15.70
CA LYS A 267 -22.67 2.67 15.14
C LYS A 267 -24.20 2.73 15.06
N ARG A 268 -24.88 1.61 14.77
CA ARG A 268 -26.35 1.53 14.78
C ARG A 268 -26.93 1.65 16.19
N ILE A 269 -26.30 1.02 17.19
CA ILE A 269 -26.71 1.11 18.60
C ILE A 269 -26.54 2.55 19.13
N ALA A 270 -25.47 3.25 18.74
CA ALA A 270 -25.27 4.67 19.08
C ALA A 270 -26.31 5.63 18.47
N VAL A 271 -27.18 5.14 17.56
CA VAL A 271 -28.30 5.87 16.93
C VAL A 271 -29.65 5.44 17.55
N ALA A 272 -29.65 4.68 18.64
CA ALA A 272 -30.87 4.40 19.39
C ALA A 272 -31.33 5.65 20.17
N GLY A 273 -32.22 6.43 19.54
CA GLY A 273 -33.20 7.33 20.19
C GLY A 273 -32.66 8.60 20.83
#